data_AF-A0A395GYD3-F1
#
_entry.id   AF-A0A395GYD3-F1
#
_cell.length_a   1.000
_cell.length_b   1.000
_cell.length_c   1.000
_cell.angle_alpha   90.00
_cell.angle_beta   90.00
_cell.angle_gamma   90.00
#
_symmetry.space_group_name_H-M   'P 1'
#
loop_
_entity.id
_entity.type
_entity.pdbx_description
1 polymer ?
#
loop_
_entity_poly.entity_id
_entity_poly.type
_entity_poly.pdbx_seq_one_letter_code
_entity_poly.pdbx_strand_id
1 'polypeptide(L)'
;MRRSSMNLKCLQKPASEWSEKHLRSLHVTRRDGTPLEDFDFARYMPEDGDHGMIAPSQCKDRLATELKVGTRDSGHHLARNDGCVVLRGRDGIEAVPIISFEAKKRDLGNRVHYPEHSQEPYRADIFGQEVALLYGQACACSVDGTGDVVTGHTGWLITMHGTRLRLLQGDFSRAYLCGVRSKTLARTQLLVVKRSDEFNVKYPDRRVEALKAVMGLLRFIKLGTYRNAYLERLGAR
;
A
#
# COMPACT_ATOMS: atom_id res chain seq x y z
N MET A 1 24.00 -2.18 -24.39
CA MET A 1 23.23 -1.96 -23.14
C MET A 1 23.44 -3.13 -22.18
N ARG A 2 23.97 -2.91 -20.97
CA ARG A 2 24.19 -3.98 -19.97
C ARG A 2 22.87 -4.31 -19.25
N ARG A 3 22.34 -5.51 -19.46
CA ARG A 3 21.15 -6.05 -18.75
C ARG A 3 21.59 -6.70 -17.44
N SER A 4 20.87 -6.47 -16.35
CA SER A 4 21.06 -7.22 -15.11
C SER A 4 20.25 -8.51 -15.22
N SER A 5 20.88 -9.66 -15.07
CA SER A 5 20.18 -10.96 -15.03
C SER A 5 19.36 -11.01 -13.74
N MET A 6 18.03 -11.00 -13.84
CA MET A 6 17.19 -11.28 -12.69
C MET A 6 17.21 -12.79 -12.51
N ASN A 7 17.94 -13.26 -11.50
CA ASN A 7 17.90 -14.66 -11.13
C ASN A 7 16.48 -14.94 -10.63
N LEU A 8 15.66 -15.68 -11.40
CA LEU A 8 14.26 -16.01 -11.09
C LEU A 8 14.06 -16.47 -9.62
N LYS A 9 15.10 -17.06 -9.02
CA LYS A 9 15.14 -17.49 -7.61
C LYS A 9 14.81 -16.37 -6.60
N CYS A 10 15.05 -15.11 -6.92
CA CYS A 10 14.76 -13.99 -6.02
C CYS A 10 13.26 -13.68 -5.93
N LEU A 11 12.52 -13.81 -7.03
CA LEU A 11 11.07 -13.55 -7.07
C LEU A 11 10.22 -14.74 -6.59
N GLN A 12 10.81 -15.93 -6.54
CA GLN A 12 10.14 -17.16 -6.08
C GLN A 12 10.14 -17.31 -4.57
N LYS A 13 10.81 -16.41 -3.83
CA LYS A 13 10.85 -16.44 -2.37
C LYS A 13 9.60 -15.78 -1.78
N PRO A 14 9.04 -16.32 -0.68
CA PRO A 14 7.98 -15.67 0.07
C PRO A 14 8.35 -14.22 0.41
N ALA A 15 7.36 -13.32 0.42
CA ALA A 15 7.56 -11.89 0.74
C ALA A 15 8.29 -11.69 2.08
N SER A 16 8.04 -12.55 3.06
CA SER A 16 8.70 -12.54 4.38
C SER A 16 10.22 -12.74 4.31
N GLU A 17 10.74 -13.33 3.23
CA GLU A 17 12.17 -13.55 3.01
C GLU A 17 12.82 -12.47 2.13
N TRP A 18 12.07 -11.45 1.71
CA TRP A 18 12.62 -10.37 0.92
C TRP A 18 13.61 -9.57 1.75
N SER A 19 14.68 -9.15 1.10
CA SER A 19 15.83 -8.51 1.74
C SER A 19 16.39 -7.44 0.81
N GLU A 20 17.39 -6.70 1.26
CA GLU A 20 18.02 -5.67 0.44
C GLU A 20 18.55 -6.21 -0.91
N LYS A 21 19.00 -7.46 -0.95
CA LYS A 21 19.41 -8.12 -2.20
C LYS A 21 18.26 -8.23 -3.20
N HIS A 22 17.05 -8.52 -2.72
CA HIS A 22 15.85 -8.61 -3.55
C HIS A 22 15.49 -7.23 -4.10
N LEU A 23 15.45 -6.22 -3.23
CA LEU A 23 15.17 -4.83 -3.60
C LEU A 23 16.15 -4.31 -4.65
N ARG A 24 17.46 -4.54 -4.47
CA ARG A 24 18.48 -4.17 -5.45
C ARG A 24 18.32 -4.89 -6.78
N SER A 25 17.95 -6.18 -6.76
CA SER A 25 17.74 -6.96 -7.99
C SER A 25 16.53 -6.49 -8.79
N LEU A 26 15.54 -5.92 -8.10
CA LEU A 26 14.34 -5.31 -8.66
C LEU A 26 14.53 -3.82 -8.97
N HIS A 27 15.74 -3.28 -8.80
CA HIS A 27 16.03 -1.86 -8.97
C HIS A 27 15.05 -0.96 -8.18
N VAL A 28 14.68 -1.39 -6.96
CA VAL A 28 13.82 -0.62 -6.07
C VAL A 28 14.65 0.41 -5.34
N THR A 29 14.15 1.63 -5.36
CA THR A 29 14.67 2.77 -4.62
C THR A 29 13.58 3.29 -3.69
N ARG A 30 14.00 3.85 -2.56
CA ARG A 30 13.12 4.31 -1.51
C ARG A 30 13.28 5.81 -1.33
N ARG A 31 12.16 6.51 -1.15
CA ARG A 31 12.12 7.92 -0.75
C ARG A 31 11.33 8.03 0.56
N ASP A 32 12.03 8.09 1.69
CA ASP A 32 11.42 8.31 3.01
C ASP A 32 11.14 9.79 3.27
N GLY A 33 10.30 10.07 4.26
CA GLY A 33 9.96 11.43 4.67
C GLY A 33 9.33 12.23 3.54
N THR A 34 8.57 11.54 2.68
CA THR A 34 7.83 12.19 1.61
C THR A 34 6.70 12.98 2.26
N PRO A 35 6.63 14.32 2.08
CA PRO A 35 5.53 15.11 2.60
C PRO A 35 4.20 14.63 2.02
N LEU A 36 3.09 14.81 2.74
CA LEU A 36 1.79 14.33 2.27
C LEU A 36 1.35 15.03 0.99
N GLU A 37 1.75 16.29 0.77
CA GLU A 37 1.49 17.05 -0.45
C GLU A 37 2.11 16.44 -1.73
N ASP A 38 3.13 15.60 -1.59
CA ASP A 38 3.83 14.93 -2.71
C ASP A 38 3.13 13.61 -3.13
N PHE A 39 2.03 13.23 -2.47
CA PHE A 39 1.20 12.07 -2.83
C PHE A 39 0.00 12.49 -3.68
N ASP A 40 -0.42 11.61 -4.58
CA ASP A 40 -1.50 11.90 -5.53
C ASP A 40 -2.86 12.16 -4.84
N PHE A 41 -3.04 11.62 -3.63
CA PHE A 41 -4.27 11.82 -2.85
C PHE A 41 -4.30 13.14 -2.07
N ALA A 42 -3.21 13.94 -2.04
CA ALA A 42 -3.09 15.12 -1.20
C ALA A 42 -4.27 16.09 -1.34
N ARG A 43 -4.70 16.34 -2.59
CA ARG A 43 -5.82 17.24 -2.91
C ARG A 43 -7.19 16.79 -2.37
N TYR A 44 -7.29 15.55 -1.88
CA TYR A 44 -8.51 14.99 -1.30
C TYR A 44 -8.49 14.96 0.23
N MET A 45 -7.37 15.36 0.85
CA MET A 45 -7.28 15.42 2.30
C MET A 45 -8.26 16.46 2.86
N PRO A 46 -8.91 16.19 4.00
CA PRO A 46 -9.73 17.18 4.69
C PRO A 46 -8.89 18.37 5.17
N GLU A 47 -9.40 19.58 4.98
CA GLU A 47 -8.78 20.80 5.50
C GLU A 47 -8.96 20.94 7.02
N ASP A 48 -8.10 21.73 7.66
CA ASP A 48 -8.27 22.13 9.05
C ASP A 48 -9.51 23.00 9.20
N GLY A 49 -10.52 22.49 9.94
CA GLY A 49 -11.82 23.17 10.08
C GLY A 49 -12.89 22.72 9.10
N ASP A 50 -12.66 21.65 8.32
CA ASP A 50 -13.72 20.95 7.59
C ASP A 50 -14.68 20.28 8.60
N HIS A 51 -15.58 21.09 9.18
CA HIS A 51 -16.68 20.68 10.03
C HIS A 51 -17.76 19.89 9.25
N GLY A 52 -17.51 19.59 7.98
CA GLY A 52 -18.23 18.60 7.17
C GLY A 52 -18.12 17.16 7.70
N MET A 53 -17.59 16.96 8.91
CA MET A 53 -18.01 15.87 9.79
C MET A 53 -19.48 16.09 10.15
N ILE A 54 -20.35 15.76 9.19
CA ILE A 54 -21.82 15.75 9.30
C ILE A 54 -22.19 15.26 10.70
N ALA A 55 -22.88 16.10 11.48
CA ALA A 55 -23.48 15.67 12.74
C ALA A 55 -24.18 14.32 12.50
N PRO A 56 -24.08 13.32 13.39
CA PRO A 56 -24.58 11.96 13.14
C PRO A 56 -26.03 11.88 12.63
N SER A 57 -26.81 12.95 12.85
CA SER A 57 -28.21 13.14 12.48
C SER A 57 -28.50 13.54 11.02
N GLN A 58 -27.53 13.97 10.20
CA GLN A 58 -27.82 14.54 8.87
C GLN A 58 -27.30 13.74 7.66
N CYS A 59 -26.65 12.58 7.86
CA CYS A 59 -26.18 11.74 6.77
C CYS A 59 -27.27 10.73 6.34
N LYS A 60 -28.27 11.19 5.59
CA LYS A 60 -29.30 10.30 4.99
C LYS A 60 -28.75 9.49 3.80
N ASP A 61 -27.73 10.00 3.12
CA ASP A 61 -26.93 9.24 2.16
C ASP A 61 -25.71 8.67 2.86
N ARG A 62 -25.96 7.61 3.64
CA ARG A 62 -24.92 6.79 4.26
C ARG A 62 -23.79 6.55 3.26
N LEU A 63 -22.55 6.68 3.72
CA LEU A 63 -21.41 5.88 3.26
C LEU A 63 -21.78 4.38 3.50
N ALA A 64 -22.71 3.86 2.71
CA ALA A 64 -23.28 2.52 2.83
C ALA A 64 -22.48 1.50 2.01
N THR A 65 -21.20 1.76 1.77
CA THR A 65 -20.28 0.68 1.43
C THR A 65 -19.83 0.08 2.74
N GLU A 66 -20.47 -1.00 3.15
CA GLU A 66 -20.07 -1.79 4.30
C GLU A 66 -18.59 -2.22 4.11
N LEU A 67 -17.69 -1.61 4.88
CA LEU A 67 -16.29 -2.03 4.93
C LEU A 67 -16.25 -3.38 5.67
N LYS A 68 -16.38 -4.47 4.90
CA LYS A 68 -16.28 -5.83 5.44
C LYS A 68 -14.81 -6.17 5.71
N VAL A 69 -14.37 -5.95 6.94
CA VAL A 69 -13.12 -6.49 7.48
C VAL A 69 -13.38 -7.94 7.89
N GLY A 70 -12.77 -8.93 7.23
CA GLY A 70 -12.92 -10.36 7.60
C GLY A 70 -12.05 -10.72 8.83
N THR A 71 -12.29 -11.80 9.58
CA THR A 71 -13.42 -12.76 9.64
C THR A 71 -13.94 -12.84 11.08
N ARG A 72 -15.26 -12.71 11.28
CA ARG A 72 -15.95 -13.18 12.48
C ARG A 72 -15.98 -14.70 12.43
N ASP A 73 -15.05 -15.39 13.08
CA ASP A 73 -15.37 -16.64 13.77
C ASP A 73 -14.22 -17.18 14.64
N SER A 74 -14.63 -17.68 15.81
CA SER A 74 -13.91 -18.47 16.81
C SER A 74 -12.94 -17.73 17.76
N GLY A 75 -13.08 -18.06 19.04
CA GLY A 75 -12.37 -17.47 20.16
C GLY A 75 -10.85 -17.59 20.09
N HIS A 76 -10.19 -16.64 20.77
CA HIS A 76 -8.76 -16.54 21.00
C HIS A 76 -7.88 -16.77 19.77
N HIS A 77 -7.69 -15.72 18.96
CA HIS A 77 -6.68 -15.70 17.91
C HIS A 77 -5.70 -14.54 18.08
N LEU A 78 -4.42 -14.88 18.13
CA LEU A 78 -3.33 -13.98 17.74
C LEU A 78 -3.67 -13.42 16.36
N ALA A 79 -3.69 -12.10 16.22
CA ALA A 79 -3.91 -11.43 14.94
C ALA A 79 -2.87 -11.93 13.90
N ARG A 80 -3.28 -12.82 12.99
CA ARG A 80 -2.61 -13.00 11.70
C ARG A 80 -2.97 -11.77 10.87
N ASN A 81 -2.04 -10.82 10.87
CA ASN A 81 -2.15 -9.55 10.15
C ASN A 81 -1.97 -9.74 8.65
N ASP A 82 -3.08 -9.99 7.94
CA ASP A 82 -3.15 -9.88 6.47
C ASP A 82 -4.40 -9.06 6.07
N GLY A 83 -4.73 -8.02 6.83
CA GLY A 83 -5.94 -7.23 6.60
C GLY A 83 -5.87 -6.39 5.33
N CYS A 84 -6.37 -6.87 4.19
CA CYS A 84 -6.53 -6.03 3.00
C CYS A 84 -7.85 -5.23 3.03
N VAL A 85 -7.83 -3.98 2.54
CA VAL A 85 -9.06 -3.22 2.28
C VAL A 85 -9.42 -3.42 0.81
N VAL A 86 -10.40 -4.28 0.56
CA VAL A 86 -10.95 -4.48 -0.79
C VAL A 86 -12.16 -3.59 -0.96
N LEU A 87 -12.09 -2.61 -1.87
CA LEU A 87 -13.25 -1.81 -2.24
C LEU A 87 -14.16 -2.66 -3.14
N ARG A 88 -15.36 -2.97 -2.63
CA ARG A 88 -16.35 -3.80 -3.32
C ARG A 88 -17.38 -2.92 -4.03
N GLY A 89 -17.42 -2.97 -5.36
CA GLY A 89 -18.56 -2.52 -6.15
C GLY A 89 -19.76 -3.46 -5.97
N ARG A 90 -20.98 -2.96 -6.20
CA ARG A 90 -22.23 -3.70 -5.92
C ARG A 90 -22.56 -4.78 -6.97
N ASP A 91 -21.87 -4.80 -8.10
CA ASP A 91 -22.11 -5.75 -9.19
C ASP A 91 -20.78 -6.39 -9.62
N GLY A 92 -20.57 -7.67 -9.29
CA GLY A 92 -19.45 -8.49 -9.80
C GLY A 92 -18.04 -8.07 -9.34
N ILE A 93 -17.57 -8.61 -8.22
CA ILE A 93 -16.29 -8.23 -7.62
C ILE A 93 -15.16 -9.16 -8.10
N GLU A 94 -14.15 -8.60 -8.78
CA GLU A 94 -12.81 -9.20 -8.79
C GLU A 94 -12.09 -8.88 -7.48
N ALA A 95 -11.49 -9.91 -6.86
CA ALA A 95 -10.93 -9.90 -5.50
C ALA A 95 -9.55 -9.19 -5.39
N VAL A 96 -9.35 -8.11 -6.15
CA VAL A 96 -8.03 -7.50 -6.31
C VAL A 96 -7.89 -6.26 -5.41
N PRO A 97 -6.96 -6.24 -4.43
CA PRO A 97 -6.77 -5.09 -3.56
C PRO A 97 -6.06 -3.94 -4.29
N ILE A 98 -6.67 -2.75 -4.23
CA ILE A 98 -6.08 -1.47 -4.70
C ILE A 98 -5.30 -0.78 -3.57
N ILE A 99 -5.68 -1.07 -2.32
CA ILE A 99 -4.97 -0.68 -1.11
C ILE A 99 -4.78 -1.92 -0.26
N SER A 100 -3.60 -2.09 0.30
CA SER A 100 -3.38 -3.05 1.39
C SER A 100 -3.21 -2.30 2.71
N PHE A 101 -3.65 -2.93 3.78
CA PHE A 101 -3.33 -2.50 5.13
C PHE A 101 -2.47 -3.59 5.77
N GLU A 102 -1.36 -3.20 6.38
CA GLU A 102 -0.49 -4.13 7.06
C GLU A 102 -0.21 -3.60 8.45
N ALA A 103 -0.75 -4.26 9.47
CA ALA A 103 -0.28 -4.03 10.83
C ALA A 103 0.77 -5.07 11.18
N LYS A 104 1.77 -4.72 11.96
CA LYS A 104 2.74 -5.66 12.53
C LYS A 104 3.04 -5.24 13.95
N LYS A 105 3.34 -6.22 14.79
CA LYS A 105 3.96 -5.93 16.09
C LYS A 105 5.29 -5.26 15.83
N ARG A 106 5.67 -4.33 16.71
CA ARG A 106 7.00 -3.73 16.66
C ARG A 106 8.01 -4.85 16.89
N ASP A 107 8.81 -5.15 15.88
CA ASP A 107 9.91 -6.11 15.99
C ASP A 107 11.22 -5.32 16.11
N LEU A 108 11.74 -5.30 17.33
CA LEU A 108 12.94 -4.55 17.68
C LEU A 108 14.22 -5.40 17.61
N GLY A 109 14.11 -6.64 17.11
CA GLY A 109 15.16 -7.65 17.24
C GLY A 109 15.20 -8.28 18.63
N ASN A 110 15.99 -9.35 18.77
CA ASN A 110 16.10 -10.07 20.04
C ASN A 110 16.61 -9.14 21.15
N ARG A 111 15.80 -8.97 22.21
CA ARG A 111 16.15 -8.31 23.48
C ARG A 111 16.41 -6.79 23.43
N VAL A 112 16.02 -6.08 22.38
CA VAL A 112 16.18 -4.62 22.34
C VAL A 112 14.88 -3.93 22.79
N HIS A 113 14.86 -3.45 24.03
CA HIS A 113 13.87 -2.46 24.46
C HIS A 113 14.34 -1.08 24.00
N TYR A 114 13.78 -0.60 22.89
CA TYR A 114 13.92 0.80 22.56
C TYR A 114 12.98 1.64 23.42
N PRO A 115 13.39 2.85 23.85
CA PRO A 115 12.50 3.81 24.48
C PRO A 115 11.24 4.00 23.64
N GLU A 116 10.11 4.23 24.30
CA GLU A 116 8.78 4.36 23.70
C GLU A 116 8.72 5.40 22.56
N HIS A 117 9.65 6.35 22.59
CA HIS A 117 9.75 7.49 21.68
C HIS A 117 10.82 7.37 20.60
N SER A 118 11.71 6.37 20.64
CA SER A 118 12.77 6.26 19.64
C SER A 118 12.19 6.02 18.25
N GLN A 119 12.85 6.57 17.22
CA GLN A 119 12.58 6.17 15.84
C GLN A 119 12.91 4.67 15.68
N GLU A 120 12.11 3.99 14.86
CA GLU A 120 12.43 2.63 14.45
C GLU A 120 13.57 2.69 13.42
N PRO A 121 14.69 1.98 13.65
CA PRO A 121 15.76 1.96 12.66
C PRO A 121 15.25 1.38 11.36
N TYR A 122 15.82 1.82 10.24
CA TYR A 122 15.49 1.24 8.95
C TYR A 122 15.79 -0.26 8.93
N ARG A 123 14.81 -1.03 8.46
CA ARG A 123 14.87 -2.48 8.30
C ARG A 123 14.53 -2.86 6.86
N ALA A 124 15.53 -3.37 6.14
CA ALA A 124 15.39 -3.72 4.72
C ALA A 124 14.47 -4.91 4.48
N ASP A 125 14.33 -5.80 5.47
CA ASP A 125 13.40 -6.92 5.45
C ASP A 125 11.94 -6.46 5.56
N ILE A 126 11.65 -5.53 6.47
CA ILE A 126 10.33 -4.90 6.57
C ILE A 126 9.98 -4.19 5.26
N PHE A 127 10.89 -3.33 4.77
CA PHE A 127 10.65 -2.64 3.51
C PHE A 127 10.54 -3.60 2.31
N GLY A 128 11.27 -4.72 2.32
CA GLY A 128 11.11 -5.80 1.36
C GLY A 128 9.69 -6.37 1.33
N GLN A 129 9.10 -6.60 2.50
CA GLN A 129 7.72 -7.08 2.63
C GLN A 129 6.70 -6.03 2.16
N GLU A 130 6.90 -4.76 2.52
CA GLU A 130 6.06 -3.64 2.06
C GLU A 130 6.05 -3.55 0.52
N VAL A 131 7.23 -3.65 -0.10
CA VAL A 131 7.38 -3.64 -1.57
C VAL A 131 6.74 -4.87 -2.21
N ALA A 132 6.87 -6.05 -1.59
CA ALA A 132 6.25 -7.27 -2.10
C ALA A 132 4.72 -7.17 -2.13
N LEU A 133 4.09 -6.55 -1.11
CA LEU A 133 2.65 -6.28 -1.10
C LEU A 133 2.23 -5.33 -2.22
N LEU A 134 2.94 -4.20 -2.37
CA LEU A 134 2.69 -3.24 -3.46
C LEU A 134 2.84 -3.90 -4.84
N TYR A 135 3.87 -4.72 -5.02
CA TYR A 135 4.10 -5.46 -6.26
C TYR A 135 3.00 -6.50 -6.52
N GLY A 136 2.53 -7.20 -5.48
CA GLY A 136 1.41 -8.13 -5.58
C GLY A 136 0.13 -7.46 -6.06
N GLN A 137 -0.21 -6.30 -5.50
CA GLN A 137 -1.33 -5.47 -5.98
C GLN A 137 -1.14 -5.11 -7.46
N ALA A 138 0.03 -4.58 -7.82
CA ALA A 138 0.32 -4.18 -9.19
C ALA A 138 0.19 -5.35 -10.17
N CYS A 139 0.67 -6.55 -9.81
CA CYS A 139 0.52 -7.73 -10.65
C CYS A 139 -0.93 -8.12 -10.84
N ALA A 140 -1.72 -8.13 -9.76
CA ALA A 140 -3.13 -8.50 -9.84
C ALA A 140 -3.96 -7.47 -10.64
N CYS A 141 -3.63 -6.18 -10.56
CA CYS A 141 -4.33 -5.09 -11.25
C CYS A 141 -3.89 -4.86 -12.71
N SER A 142 -2.76 -5.42 -13.14
CA SER A 142 -2.12 -5.05 -14.41
C SER A 142 -2.16 -6.12 -15.49
N VAL A 143 -2.80 -7.25 -15.22
CA VAL A 143 -2.83 -8.42 -16.12
C VAL A 143 -4.21 -8.67 -16.70
N ASP A 144 -4.27 -9.27 -17.87
CA ASP A 144 -5.51 -9.82 -18.42
C ASP A 144 -5.71 -11.29 -18.05
N GLY A 145 -6.73 -11.93 -18.64
CA GLY A 145 -7.06 -13.33 -18.40
C GLY A 145 -6.02 -14.33 -18.89
N THR A 146 -5.05 -13.94 -19.74
CA THR A 146 -3.90 -14.79 -20.11
C THR A 146 -2.72 -14.59 -19.18
N GLY A 147 -2.81 -13.59 -18.28
CA GLY A 147 -1.75 -13.20 -17.38
C GLY A 147 -0.75 -12.24 -18.01
N ASP A 148 -1.01 -11.69 -19.20
CA ASP A 148 -0.12 -10.73 -19.85
C ASP A 148 -0.28 -9.33 -19.27
N VAL A 149 0.83 -8.60 -19.14
CA VAL A 149 0.80 -7.24 -18.58
C VAL A 149 0.24 -6.24 -19.60
N VAL A 150 -0.99 -5.81 -19.37
CA VAL A 150 -1.72 -4.90 -20.25
C VAL A 150 -1.57 -3.42 -19.87
N THR A 151 -1.34 -3.13 -18.59
CA THR A 151 -1.22 -1.76 -18.06
C THR A 151 -0.15 -1.65 -16.98
N GLY A 152 0.16 -0.43 -16.55
CA GLY A 152 0.85 -0.18 -15.28
C GLY A 152 -0.15 -0.01 -14.14
N HIS A 153 0.35 0.13 -12.92
CA HIS A 153 -0.47 0.35 -11.74
C HIS A 153 0.26 1.16 -10.67
N THR A 154 -0.48 2.01 -9.96
CA THR A 154 0.03 2.68 -8.75
C THR A 154 -0.55 1.96 -7.54
N GLY A 155 0.31 1.24 -6.83
CA GLY A 155 -0.07 0.53 -5.61
C GLY A 155 0.00 1.44 -4.38
N TRP A 156 -0.89 1.18 -3.43
CA TRP A 156 -0.97 1.92 -2.16
C TRP A 156 -0.94 0.96 -0.98
N LEU A 157 -0.16 1.32 0.04
CA LEU A 157 -0.04 0.52 1.24
C LEU A 157 -0.06 1.42 2.47
N ILE A 158 -0.93 1.09 3.42
CA ILE A 158 -0.91 1.66 4.75
C ILE A 158 -0.23 0.63 5.65
N THR A 159 0.93 0.95 6.22
CA THR A 159 1.59 0.09 7.20
C THR A 159 1.51 0.66 8.59
N MET A 160 1.38 -0.22 9.59
CA MET A 160 1.40 0.14 11.00
C MET A 160 2.32 -0.81 11.78
N HIS A 161 3.43 -0.29 12.29
CA HIS A 161 4.37 -1.04 13.11
C HIS A 161 4.24 -0.60 14.58
N GLY A 162 3.57 -1.43 15.39
CA GLY A 162 3.17 -1.06 16.75
C GLY A 162 2.22 0.14 16.77
N THR A 163 2.76 1.34 16.96
CA THR A 163 2.00 2.61 16.98
C THR A 163 2.45 3.59 15.91
N ARG A 164 3.29 3.14 14.97
CA ARG A 164 3.84 3.98 13.89
C ARG A 164 3.11 3.62 12.61
N LEU A 165 2.24 4.51 12.14
CA LEU A 165 1.57 4.38 10.85
C LEU A 165 2.40 5.08 9.77
N ARG A 166 2.49 4.50 8.57
CA ARG A 166 3.04 5.10 7.36
C ARG A 166 2.14 4.84 6.17
N LEU A 167 2.18 5.74 5.20
CA LEU A 167 1.61 5.54 3.86
C LEU A 167 2.74 5.34 2.86
N LEU A 168 2.52 4.40 1.95
CA LEU A 168 3.44 4.08 0.89
C LEU A 168 2.73 4.11 -0.46
N GLN A 169 3.44 4.60 -1.46
CA GLN A 169 3.03 4.63 -2.86
C GLN A 169 4.16 4.07 -3.72
N GLY A 170 3.82 3.16 -4.64
CA GLY A 170 4.73 2.65 -5.65
C GLY A 170 4.11 2.73 -7.03
N ASP A 171 4.78 3.39 -7.97
CA ASP A 171 4.33 3.52 -9.36
C ASP A 171 4.98 2.45 -10.24
N PHE A 172 4.20 1.42 -10.58
CA PHE A 172 4.64 0.29 -11.40
C PHE A 172 4.28 0.54 -12.86
N SER A 173 5.21 1.08 -13.64
CA SER A 173 4.99 1.22 -15.08
C SER A 173 4.79 -0.15 -15.76
N ARG A 174 4.00 -0.19 -16.84
CA ARG A 174 3.83 -1.39 -17.66
C ARG A 174 5.17 -2.00 -18.06
N ALA A 175 6.11 -1.15 -18.50
CA ALA A 175 7.42 -1.59 -18.93
C ALA A 175 8.22 -2.24 -17.79
N TYR A 176 8.14 -1.68 -16.58
CA TYR A 176 8.75 -2.26 -15.39
C TYR A 176 8.13 -3.63 -15.07
N LEU A 177 6.80 -3.75 -15.05
CA LEU A 177 6.10 -5.02 -14.77
C LEU A 177 6.42 -6.10 -15.81
N CYS A 178 6.43 -5.76 -17.10
CA CYS A 178 6.91 -6.67 -18.15
C CYS A 178 8.36 -7.08 -17.91
N GLY A 179 9.21 -6.12 -17.53
CA GLY A 179 10.61 -6.34 -17.22
C GLY A 179 10.79 -7.36 -16.10
N VAL A 180 10.19 -7.11 -14.94
CA VAL A 180 10.26 -7.95 -13.72
C VAL A 180 9.77 -9.38 -13.96
N ARG A 181 8.78 -9.55 -14.84
CA ARG A 181 8.24 -10.87 -15.20
C ARG A 181 9.04 -11.58 -16.29
N SER A 182 9.96 -10.87 -16.95
CA SER A 182 10.90 -11.43 -17.91
C SER A 182 12.20 -11.90 -17.24
N LYS A 183 13.12 -12.46 -18.03
CA LYS A 183 14.46 -12.85 -17.55
C LYS A 183 15.39 -11.65 -17.30
N THR A 184 15.02 -10.44 -17.75
CA THR A 184 15.90 -9.27 -17.70
C THR A 184 15.13 -7.97 -17.40
N LEU A 185 15.56 -7.23 -16.39
CA LEU A 185 15.08 -5.87 -16.10
C LEU A 185 16.10 -4.85 -16.62
N ALA A 186 15.64 -3.85 -17.38
CA ALA A 186 16.54 -2.79 -17.83
C ALA A 186 17.00 -1.95 -16.63
N ARG A 187 18.27 -1.53 -16.60
CA ARG A 187 18.81 -0.69 -15.50
C ARG A 187 18.13 0.67 -15.36
N THR A 188 17.52 1.16 -16.44
CA THR A 188 16.73 2.39 -16.46
C THR A 188 15.32 2.21 -15.90
N GLN A 189 14.85 0.97 -15.77
CA GLN A 189 13.56 0.66 -15.16
C GLN A 189 13.77 0.54 -13.66
N LEU A 190 13.44 1.63 -12.97
CA LEU A 190 13.52 1.78 -11.52
C LEU A 190 12.10 1.79 -10.96
N LEU A 191 11.92 1.18 -9.79
CA LEU A 191 10.73 1.39 -8.97
C LEU A 191 11.10 2.35 -7.84
N VAL A 192 10.43 3.48 -7.77
CA VAL A 192 10.56 4.41 -6.64
C VAL A 192 9.36 4.18 -5.73
N VAL A 193 9.62 3.81 -4.48
CA VAL A 193 8.59 3.72 -3.45
C VAL A 193 8.70 4.93 -2.53
N LYS A 194 7.69 5.79 -2.59
CA LYS A 194 7.51 6.93 -1.69
C LYS A 194 6.95 6.42 -0.36
N ARG A 195 7.51 6.91 0.75
CA ARG A 195 7.05 6.60 2.10
C ARG A 195 6.85 7.90 2.86
N SER A 196 5.69 8.05 3.47
CA SER A 196 5.39 9.21 4.32
C SER A 196 6.32 9.22 5.54
N ASP A 197 6.32 10.34 6.24
CA ASP A 197 6.74 10.35 7.64
C ASP A 197 5.91 9.37 8.48
N GLU A 198 6.47 8.98 9.62
CA GLU A 198 5.77 8.16 10.61
C GLU A 198 4.77 8.98 11.40
N PHE A 199 3.51 8.55 11.38
CA PHE A 199 2.50 9.02 12.32
C PHE A 199 2.55 8.13 13.57
N ASN A 200 3.09 8.65 14.67
CA ASN A 200 3.02 7.96 15.95
C ASN A 200 1.63 8.17 16.57
N VAL A 201 0.74 7.21 16.36
CA VAL A 201 -0.66 7.28 16.77
C VAL A 201 -0.88 7.24 18.29
N LYS A 202 0.18 7.18 19.10
CA LYS A 202 0.08 7.48 20.55
C LYS A 202 -0.28 8.94 20.79
N TYR A 203 0.26 9.85 19.98
CA TYR A 203 0.03 11.28 20.17
C TYR A 203 -1.27 11.73 19.48
N PRO A 204 -2.12 12.53 20.15
CA PRO A 204 -3.36 13.04 19.58
C PRO A 204 -3.18 13.72 18.22
N ASP A 205 -2.23 14.64 18.09
CA ASP A 205 -2.06 15.42 16.86
C ASP A 205 -1.64 14.54 15.68
N ARG A 206 -0.76 13.57 15.94
CA ARG A 206 -0.33 12.58 14.93
C ARG A 206 -1.46 11.61 14.55
N ARG A 207 -2.43 11.35 15.44
CA ARG A 207 -3.64 10.58 15.09
C ARG A 207 -4.51 11.34 14.10
N VAL A 208 -4.68 12.65 14.32
CA VAL A 208 -5.46 13.50 13.42
C VAL A 208 -4.81 13.54 12.04
N GLU A 209 -3.50 13.75 11.96
CA GLU A 209 -2.75 13.71 10.69
C GLU A 209 -2.87 12.35 9.99
N ALA A 210 -2.67 11.24 10.72
CA ALA A 210 -2.83 9.89 10.16
C ALA A 210 -4.24 9.67 9.60
N LEU A 211 -5.27 10.10 10.34
CA LEU A 211 -6.66 9.96 9.93
C LEU A 211 -6.94 10.80 8.67
N LYS A 212 -6.46 12.04 8.62
CA LYS A 212 -6.60 12.90 7.42
C LYS A 212 -5.95 12.27 6.20
N ALA A 213 -4.74 11.71 6.35
CA ALA A 213 -4.05 11.03 5.26
C ALA A 213 -4.84 9.80 4.75
N VAL A 214 -5.32 8.95 5.66
CA VAL A 214 -6.14 7.78 5.31
C VAL A 214 -7.46 8.21 4.65
N MET A 215 -8.14 9.23 5.19
CA MET A 215 -9.35 9.78 4.60
C MET A 215 -9.10 10.37 3.22
N GLY A 216 -7.99 11.10 3.04
CA GLY A 216 -7.57 11.63 1.75
C GLY A 216 -7.36 10.53 0.72
N LEU A 217 -6.66 9.46 1.09
CA LEU A 217 -6.47 8.28 0.24
C LEU A 217 -7.81 7.61 -0.13
N LEU A 218 -8.70 7.39 0.84
CA LEU A 218 -10.02 6.80 0.58
C LEU A 218 -10.89 7.69 -0.31
N ARG A 219 -10.87 9.01 -0.09
CA ARG A 219 -11.56 10.00 -0.94
C ARG A 219 -10.97 10.03 -2.33
N PHE A 220 -9.65 9.99 -2.48
CA PHE A 220 -8.97 9.90 -3.76
C PHE A 220 -9.40 8.67 -4.55
N ILE A 221 -9.52 7.51 -3.91
CA ILE A 221 -9.91 6.31 -4.64
C ILE A 221 -11.41 6.32 -4.98
N LYS A 222 -12.24 6.93 -4.14
CA LYS A 222 -13.68 7.05 -4.39
C LYS A 222 -14.02 8.10 -5.45
N LEU A 223 -13.40 9.27 -5.38
CA LEU A 223 -13.75 10.48 -6.15
C LEU A 223 -12.73 10.83 -7.21
N GLY A 224 -11.50 10.34 -7.05
CA GLY A 224 -10.49 10.49 -8.07
C GLY A 224 -10.89 9.74 -9.31
N THR A 225 -10.60 10.35 -10.46
CA THR A 225 -10.48 9.66 -11.73
C THR A 225 -9.26 8.75 -11.66
N TYR A 226 -9.27 7.74 -10.79
CA TYR A 226 -8.38 6.61 -10.91
C TYR A 226 -8.87 5.82 -12.12
N ARG A 227 -8.65 6.38 -13.31
CA ARG A 227 -8.92 5.76 -14.61
C ARG A 227 -7.90 4.65 -14.79
N ASN A 228 -8.11 3.55 -14.08
CA ASN A 228 -7.48 2.31 -14.43
C ASN A 228 -8.36 1.68 -15.52
N ALA A 229 -7.80 1.39 -16.69
CA ALA A 229 -8.52 0.68 -17.75
C ALA A 229 -9.16 -0.63 -17.23
N TYR A 230 -8.59 -1.19 -16.16
CA TYR A 230 -9.14 -2.28 -15.37
C TYR A 230 -10.42 -1.92 -14.59
N LEU A 231 -10.51 -0.76 -13.91
CA LEU A 231 -11.72 -0.33 -13.20
C LEU A 231 -12.88 -0.01 -14.18
N GLU A 232 -12.56 0.59 -15.33
CA GLU A 232 -13.53 0.79 -16.41
C GLU A 232 -14.02 -0.55 -16.98
N ARG A 233 -13.12 -1.54 -17.10
CA ARG A 233 -13.45 -2.92 -17.51
C ARG A 233 -14.28 -3.68 -16.46
N LEU A 234 -14.11 -3.37 -15.18
CA LEU A 234 -14.90 -3.90 -14.06
C LEU A 234 -16.24 -3.17 -13.85
N GLY A 235 -16.58 -2.20 -14.70
CA GLY A 235 -17.86 -1.49 -14.62
C GLY A 235 -17.96 -0.47 -13.49
N ALA A 236 -16.84 -0.05 -12.89
CA ALA A 236 -16.82 1.09 -11.99
C ALA A 236 -17.10 2.37 -12.80
N ARG A 237 -18.29 2.94 -12.62
CA ARG A 237 -18.68 4.26 -13.16
C ARG A 237 -18.48 5.35 -12.12
#